data_AF-A0AAW7F845-F1
#
_entry.id   AF-A0AAW7F845-F1
#
_cell.length_a   1.000
_cell.length_b   1.000
_cell.length_c   1.000
_cell.angle_alpha   90.00
_cell.angle_beta   90.00
_cell.angle_gamma   90.00
#
_symmetry.space_group_name_H-M   'P 1'
#
loop_
_entity.id
_entity.type
_entity.pdbx_description
1 polymer ?
#
loop_
_entity_poly.entity_id
_entity_poly.type
_entity_poly.pdbx_seq_one_letter_code
_entity_poly.pdbx_strand_id
1 'polypeptide(L)'
;MSNTSFQPEKMILKGDKWDSVFETLRTSPVLNATDAGRDVALSGLITSSVEAIYQAMSSGWTMMLGYSSGKDSESLLHLFLMALVRVVRSGEITSRNHFILHTDTGIENPEVHWLAQKKLAALQRFIDDEKLPLTIVLAKPGITSSWTGRILTGRGLPTFANSSVRQCSNDLKINAAQRAKNAFLEGKRLKGRVCLMLGSRDAESSTRAGNIAKKKGRADTVVKKRDGGELYPVKNWLATDVWEFLLSCGTGPQYPLPSYLENNNETAEMYRAATGECVWTATDKRRNEACGARFGCSFTLVFMYLELNSTFLFLEFKLFIVIERYPFNVQQAC
;
A
#
# COMPACT_ATOMS: atom_id res chain seq x y z
N MET A 1 19.86 2.38 -31.45
CA MET A 1 20.25 3.06 -30.20
C MET A 1 19.13 4.03 -29.85
N SER A 2 18.31 3.75 -28.84
CA SER A 2 17.34 4.72 -28.31
C SER A 2 17.55 4.76 -26.80
N ASN A 3 18.25 5.80 -26.35
CA ASN A 3 18.56 6.06 -24.95
C ASN A 3 17.25 6.15 -24.16
N THR A 4 17.02 5.22 -23.23
CA THR A 4 15.84 5.18 -22.33
C THR A 4 16.01 6.08 -21.09
N SER A 5 16.86 7.10 -21.16
CA SER A 5 17.11 8.03 -20.07
C SER A 5 16.09 9.17 -20.08
N PHE A 6 15.48 9.47 -18.94
CA PHE A 6 14.63 10.66 -18.78
C PHE A 6 15.50 11.93 -18.63
N GLN A 7 15.05 13.02 -19.24
CA GLN A 7 15.49 14.38 -18.97
C GLN A 7 14.21 15.17 -18.74
N PRO A 8 14.07 15.91 -17.63
CA PRO A 8 12.80 16.54 -17.25
C PRO A 8 12.42 17.66 -18.23
N GLU A 9 11.28 17.50 -18.91
CA GLU A 9 10.60 18.61 -19.60
C GLU A 9 9.99 19.54 -18.53
N LYS A 10 10.47 20.79 -18.47
CA LYS A 10 10.03 21.85 -17.54
C LYS A 10 8.50 21.85 -17.33
N MET A 11 8.06 21.37 -16.17
CA MET A 11 7.42 22.18 -15.12
C MET A 11 7.32 21.27 -13.89
N ILE A 12 8.21 21.49 -12.94
CA ILE A 12 8.18 20.90 -11.60
C ILE A 12 8.32 22.09 -10.67
N LEU A 13 7.36 22.28 -9.77
CA LEU A 13 7.41 23.39 -8.81
C LEU A 13 8.68 23.26 -7.98
N LYS A 14 9.47 24.33 -7.90
CA LYS A 14 10.68 24.38 -7.08
C LYS A 14 10.44 25.31 -5.89
N GLY A 15 10.95 24.93 -4.73
CA GLY A 15 10.78 25.65 -3.47
C GLY A 15 9.56 25.22 -2.65
N ASP A 16 9.02 24.03 -2.88
CA ASP A 16 7.91 23.46 -2.10
C ASP A 16 8.40 22.49 -0.99
N LYS A 17 7.46 21.83 -0.31
CA LYS A 17 7.78 20.84 0.75
C LYS A 17 8.55 19.62 0.24
N TRP A 18 8.48 19.29 -1.05
CA TRP A 18 9.25 18.18 -1.61
C TRP A 18 10.72 18.52 -1.76
N ASP A 19 11.07 19.79 -1.97
CA ASP A 19 12.46 20.25 -1.98
C ASP A 19 13.02 20.42 -0.57
N SER A 20 12.21 20.93 0.36
CA SER A 20 12.65 21.19 1.73
C SER A 20 12.67 19.94 2.62
N VAL A 21 12.09 18.81 2.19
CA VAL A 21 11.90 17.62 3.03
C VAL A 21 13.18 17.14 3.71
N PHE A 22 14.31 17.12 2.99
CA PHE A 22 15.59 16.65 3.56
C PHE A 22 16.18 17.64 4.56
N GLU A 23 15.90 18.94 4.41
CA GLU A 23 16.28 19.93 5.42
C GLU A 23 15.38 19.82 6.64
N THR A 24 14.07 19.63 6.44
CA THR A 24 13.12 19.39 7.52
C THR A 24 13.47 18.14 8.32
N LEU A 25 13.91 17.06 7.66
CA LEU A 25 14.37 15.84 8.32
C LEU A 25 15.61 16.09 9.20
N ARG A 26 16.52 16.99 8.80
CA ARG A 26 17.71 17.34 9.59
C ARG A 26 17.41 18.25 10.78
N THR A 27 16.43 19.16 10.62
CA THR A 27 16.25 20.29 11.54
C THR A 27 15.06 20.15 12.48
N SER A 28 14.04 19.36 12.12
CA SER A 28 12.80 19.24 12.91
C SER A 28 13.06 18.59 14.27
N PRO A 29 12.84 19.29 15.40
CA PRO A 29 13.04 18.70 16.73
C PRO A 29 12.10 17.52 17.00
N VAL A 30 10.87 17.56 16.45
CA VAL A 30 9.87 16.51 16.62
C VAL A 30 10.29 15.24 15.90
N LEU A 31 10.74 15.34 14.64
CA LEU A 31 11.14 14.16 13.86
C LEU A 31 12.48 13.57 14.31
N ASN A 32 13.32 14.37 14.98
CA ASN A 32 14.61 13.96 15.53
C ASN A 32 14.52 13.53 17.01
N ALA A 33 13.34 13.58 17.62
CA ALA A 33 13.14 13.06 18.96
C ALA A 33 13.30 11.53 18.96
N THR A 34 13.89 11.00 20.02
CA THR A 34 14.04 9.56 20.25
C THR A 34 13.32 9.18 21.53
N ASP A 35 12.46 8.15 21.47
CA ASP A 35 11.84 7.60 22.66
C ASP A 35 12.86 6.87 23.54
N ALA A 36 12.56 6.75 24.84
CA ALA A 36 13.37 5.98 25.76
C ALA A 36 13.51 4.51 25.28
N GLY A 37 14.75 4.07 25.06
CA GLY A 37 15.05 2.71 24.57
C GLY A 37 15.10 2.57 23.04
N ARG A 38 15.03 3.67 22.29
CA ARG A 38 15.25 3.68 20.84
C ARG A 38 16.53 4.45 20.48
N ASP A 39 17.35 3.82 19.65
CA ASP A 39 18.62 4.41 19.19
C ASP A 39 18.48 5.20 17.89
N VAL A 40 17.32 5.14 17.23
CA VAL A 40 17.09 5.74 15.91
C VAL A 40 15.83 6.60 15.93
N ALA A 41 15.98 7.88 15.58
CA ALA A 41 14.87 8.80 15.41
C ALA A 41 14.08 8.51 14.11
N LEU A 42 12.84 8.97 14.05
CA LEU A 42 11.99 8.81 12.87
C LEU A 42 12.64 9.42 11.61
N SER A 43 13.26 10.60 11.74
CA SER A 43 14.01 11.24 10.66
C SER A 43 15.11 10.35 10.06
N GLY A 44 15.81 9.59 10.91
CA GLY A 44 16.86 8.66 10.51
C GLY A 44 16.31 7.46 9.75
N LEU A 45 15.16 6.91 10.20
CA LEU A 45 14.46 5.84 9.50
C LEU A 45 13.97 6.28 8.11
N ILE A 46 13.36 7.48 8.02
CA ILE A 46 12.90 8.07 6.75
C ILE A 46 14.09 8.28 5.82
N THR A 47 15.14 8.96 6.30
CA THR A 47 16.33 9.28 5.49
C THR A 47 16.99 8.03 4.94
N SER A 48 17.21 7.01 5.79
CA SER A 48 17.75 5.71 5.39
C SER A 48 16.90 5.03 4.31
N SER A 49 15.58 5.02 4.49
CA SER A 49 14.66 4.37 3.56
C SER A 49 14.59 5.08 2.21
N VAL A 50 14.53 6.42 2.23
CA VAL A 50 14.52 7.25 1.02
C VAL A 50 15.85 7.12 0.27
N GLU A 51 16.98 7.10 0.98
CA GLU A 51 18.30 6.96 0.37
C GLU A 51 18.48 5.57 -0.26
N ALA A 52 18.02 4.49 0.39
CA ALA A 52 18.06 3.16 -0.20
C ALA A 52 17.27 3.07 -1.52
N ILE A 53 16.10 3.72 -1.58
CA ILE A 53 15.28 3.79 -2.79
C ILE A 53 15.95 4.66 -3.86
N TYR A 54 16.50 5.81 -3.47
CA TYR A 54 17.25 6.72 -4.34
C TYR A 54 18.42 6.01 -5.01
N GLN A 55 19.27 5.35 -4.23
CA GLN A 55 20.43 4.61 -4.73
C GLN A 55 20.03 3.46 -5.65
N ALA A 56 18.91 2.79 -5.38
CA ALA A 56 18.38 1.78 -6.28
C ALA A 56 18.00 2.38 -7.65
N MET A 57 17.33 3.52 -7.67
CA MET A 57 16.98 4.22 -8.91
C MET A 57 18.22 4.71 -9.68
N SER A 58 19.16 5.37 -9.01
CA SER A 58 20.41 5.84 -9.62
C SER A 58 21.29 4.68 -10.12
N SER A 59 21.15 3.48 -9.54
CA SER A 59 21.78 2.24 -10.02
C SER A 59 21.08 1.60 -11.24
N GLY A 60 20.04 2.24 -11.79
CA GLY A 60 19.34 1.83 -13.00
C GLY A 60 18.19 0.83 -12.78
N TRP A 61 17.74 0.63 -11.54
CA TRP A 61 16.56 -0.21 -11.27
C TRP A 61 15.27 0.50 -11.68
N THR A 62 14.35 -0.24 -12.28
CA THR A 62 12.96 0.19 -12.41
C THR A 62 12.17 -0.24 -11.18
N MET A 63 11.88 0.71 -10.30
CA MET A 63 11.11 0.46 -9.09
C MET A 63 9.65 0.10 -9.39
N MET A 64 9.17 -0.95 -8.71
CA MET A 64 7.80 -1.43 -8.70
C MET A 64 7.31 -1.50 -7.26
N LEU A 65 6.14 -0.92 -6.97
CA LEU A 65 5.52 -1.00 -5.64
C LEU A 65 4.21 -1.77 -5.72
N GLY A 66 4.04 -2.83 -4.91
CA GLY A 66 2.73 -3.45 -4.71
C GLY A 66 1.89 -2.60 -3.76
N TYR A 67 0.86 -1.93 -4.26
CA TYR A 67 0.11 -0.92 -3.51
C TYR A 67 -1.26 -1.44 -3.10
N SER A 68 -1.50 -1.57 -1.78
CA SER A 68 -2.78 -2.05 -1.24
C SER A 68 -3.59 -0.96 -0.55
N SER A 69 -3.16 0.31 -0.63
CA SER A 69 -3.80 1.45 0.03
C SER A 69 -3.87 1.37 1.57
N GLY A 70 -3.19 0.37 2.15
CA GLY A 70 -3.04 0.18 3.59
C GLY A 70 -1.79 0.86 4.13
N LYS A 71 -1.68 0.98 5.45
CA LYS A 71 -0.67 1.81 6.13
C LYS A 71 0.76 1.56 5.65
N ASP A 72 1.20 0.29 5.60
CA ASP A 72 2.61 -0.02 5.28
C ASP A 72 2.93 0.23 3.80
N SER A 73 1.97 -0.03 2.88
CA SER A 73 2.13 0.25 1.46
C SER A 73 2.04 1.76 1.14
N GLU A 74 1.26 2.49 1.94
CA GLU A 74 1.15 3.96 1.85
C GLU A 74 2.44 4.62 2.32
N SER A 75 2.99 4.19 3.45
CA SER A 75 4.29 4.70 3.92
C SER A 75 5.38 4.45 2.88
N LEU A 76 5.43 3.25 2.31
CA LEU A 76 6.38 2.95 1.26
C LEU A 76 6.18 3.82 0.01
N LEU A 77 4.93 4.15 -0.34
CA LEU A 77 4.62 5.06 -1.45
C LEU A 77 5.13 6.48 -1.15
N HIS A 78 4.87 7.03 0.03
CA HIS A 78 5.41 8.34 0.42
C HIS A 78 6.94 8.39 0.35
N LEU A 79 7.63 7.37 0.90
CA LEU A 79 9.09 7.27 0.83
C LEU A 79 9.59 7.19 -0.62
N PHE A 80 8.91 6.40 -1.46
CA PHE A 80 9.24 6.30 -2.88
C PHE A 80 9.03 7.62 -3.62
N LEU A 81 7.94 8.35 -3.35
CA LEU A 81 7.69 9.66 -3.97
C LEU A 81 8.75 10.69 -3.54
N MET A 82 9.16 10.72 -2.27
CA MET A 82 10.25 11.58 -1.81
C MET A 82 11.55 11.31 -2.58
N ALA A 83 11.90 10.03 -2.76
CA ALA A 83 13.08 9.65 -3.55
C ALA A 83 12.92 10.00 -5.03
N LEU A 84 11.75 9.73 -5.63
CA LEU A 84 11.49 9.92 -7.05
C LEU A 84 11.50 11.40 -7.42
N VAL A 85 10.82 12.24 -6.64
CA VAL A 85 10.82 13.68 -6.84
C VAL A 85 12.24 14.24 -6.73
N ARG A 86 13.03 13.79 -5.74
CA ARG A 86 14.44 14.17 -5.61
C ARG A 86 15.25 13.84 -6.87
N VAL A 87 15.16 12.60 -7.37
CA VAL A 87 15.89 12.15 -8.58
C VAL A 87 15.47 12.96 -9.81
N VAL A 88 14.17 13.18 -9.98
CA VAL A 88 13.66 13.91 -11.15
C VAL A 88 14.08 15.39 -11.09
N ARG A 89 14.02 16.03 -9.92
CA ARG A 89 14.38 17.44 -9.74
C ARG A 89 15.89 17.68 -9.80
N SER A 90 16.72 16.71 -9.42
CA SER A 90 18.17 16.78 -9.57
C SER A 90 18.63 16.63 -11.04
N GLY A 91 17.75 16.14 -11.92
CA GLY A 91 18.09 15.86 -13.32
C GLY A 91 18.88 14.57 -13.52
N GLU A 92 18.98 13.73 -12.48
CA GLU A 92 19.61 12.43 -12.58
C GLU A 92 18.82 11.49 -13.50
N ILE A 93 19.55 10.59 -14.17
CA ILE A 93 18.95 9.62 -15.08
C ILE A 93 18.28 8.53 -14.25
N THR A 94 16.97 8.37 -14.42
CA THR A 94 16.20 7.24 -13.87
C THR A 94 15.33 6.58 -14.93
N SER A 95 14.74 5.44 -14.58
CA SER A 95 13.81 4.72 -15.44
C SER A 95 12.56 5.55 -15.73
N ARG A 96 12.11 5.54 -16.99
CA ARG A 96 10.83 6.14 -17.40
C ARG A 96 9.60 5.29 -17.07
N ASN A 97 9.82 4.10 -16.51
CA ASN A 97 8.80 3.06 -16.40
C ASN A 97 8.60 2.61 -14.95
N HIS A 98 8.87 3.48 -13.96
CA HIS A 98 8.48 3.15 -12.59
C HIS A 98 6.97 2.94 -12.54
N PHE A 99 6.51 2.04 -11.68
CA PHE A 99 5.09 1.77 -11.60
C PHE A 99 4.66 1.31 -10.22
N ILE A 100 3.46 1.72 -9.84
CA ILE A 100 2.74 1.06 -8.75
C ILE A 100 1.79 0.04 -9.35
N LEU A 101 1.56 -1.05 -8.64
CA LEU A 101 0.62 -2.09 -9.02
C LEU A 101 -0.42 -2.24 -7.91
N HIS A 102 -1.63 -1.78 -8.18
CA HIS A 102 -2.77 -1.98 -7.30
C HIS A 102 -3.64 -3.12 -7.83
N THR A 103 -4.08 -4.03 -6.96
CA THR A 103 -4.96 -5.13 -7.34
C THR A 103 -6.34 -4.96 -6.74
N ASP A 104 -7.30 -4.65 -7.60
CA ASP A 104 -8.71 -4.61 -7.25
C ASP A 104 -9.30 -6.01 -7.43
N THR A 105 -9.58 -6.67 -6.31
CA THR A 105 -10.12 -8.03 -6.31
C THR A 105 -11.62 -8.08 -6.67
N GLY A 106 -12.31 -6.94 -6.69
CA GLY A 106 -13.75 -6.85 -6.87
C GLY A 106 -14.58 -7.32 -5.67
N ILE A 107 -13.93 -7.67 -4.56
CA ILE A 107 -14.59 -8.19 -3.34
C ILE A 107 -14.09 -7.53 -2.05
N GLU A 108 -13.29 -6.47 -2.14
CA GLU A 108 -12.85 -5.71 -0.97
C GLU A 108 -14.05 -5.03 -0.29
N ASN A 109 -13.94 -4.78 1.02
CA ASN A 109 -14.90 -3.94 1.76
C ASN A 109 -15.17 -2.64 0.97
N PRO A 110 -16.43 -2.20 0.76
CA PRO A 110 -16.73 -1.01 -0.05
C PRO A 110 -16.03 0.25 0.46
N GLU A 111 -15.87 0.39 1.78
CA GLU A 111 -15.15 1.52 2.39
C GLU A 111 -13.66 1.49 2.03
N VAL A 112 -13.03 0.31 2.10
CA VAL A 112 -11.64 0.07 1.70
C VAL A 112 -11.46 0.33 0.21
N HIS A 113 -12.40 -0.16 -0.61
CA HIS A 113 -12.39 0.06 -2.06
C HIS A 113 -12.50 1.56 -2.38
N TRP A 114 -13.44 2.27 -1.76
CA TRP A 114 -13.63 3.70 -1.97
C TRP A 114 -12.39 4.51 -1.58
N LEU A 115 -11.82 4.24 -0.40
CA LEU A 115 -10.59 4.89 0.05
C LEU A 115 -9.43 4.63 -0.94
N ALA A 116 -9.29 3.39 -1.42
CA ALA A 116 -8.28 3.05 -2.43
C ALA A 116 -8.48 3.84 -3.73
N GLN A 117 -9.70 3.93 -4.25
CA GLN A 117 -10.00 4.69 -5.48
C GLN A 117 -9.70 6.19 -5.30
N LYS A 118 -10.10 6.78 -4.17
CA LYS A 118 -9.83 8.19 -3.85
C LYS A 118 -8.33 8.48 -3.84
N LYS A 119 -7.53 7.63 -3.18
CA LYS A 119 -6.07 7.76 -3.13
C LYS A 119 -5.41 7.58 -4.48
N LEU A 120 -5.83 6.59 -5.27
CA LEU A 120 -5.31 6.37 -6.62
C LEU A 120 -5.60 7.56 -7.54
N ALA A 121 -6.79 8.16 -7.44
CA ALA A 121 -7.14 9.36 -8.20
C ALA A 121 -6.29 10.58 -7.80
N ALA A 122 -6.06 10.77 -6.49
CA ALA A 122 -5.18 11.83 -6.00
C ALA A 122 -3.72 11.61 -6.45
N LEU A 123 -3.24 10.37 -6.41
CA LEU A 123 -1.90 10.02 -6.88
C LEU A 123 -1.75 10.27 -8.38
N GLN A 124 -2.76 9.92 -9.18
CA GLN A 124 -2.72 10.18 -10.62
C GLN A 124 -2.58 11.67 -10.93
N ARG A 125 -3.36 12.52 -10.25
CA ARG A 125 -3.23 13.99 -10.38
C ARG A 125 -1.84 14.47 -10.02
N PHE A 126 -1.28 13.99 -8.90
CA PHE A 126 0.07 14.33 -8.49
C PHE A 126 1.14 13.90 -9.51
N ILE A 127 1.01 12.70 -10.08
CA ILE A 127 1.90 12.21 -11.15
C ILE A 127 1.86 13.13 -12.37
N ASP A 128 0.66 13.55 -12.77
CA ASP A 128 0.43 14.39 -13.95
C ASP A 128 0.95 15.83 -13.72
N ASP A 129 0.66 16.41 -12.55
CA ASP A 129 1.06 17.77 -12.15
C ASP A 129 2.58 17.91 -12.03
N GLU A 130 3.25 16.92 -11.42
CA GLU A 130 4.71 16.89 -11.23
C GLU A 130 5.46 16.20 -12.39
N LYS A 131 4.74 15.73 -13.43
CA LYS A 131 5.29 15.00 -14.59
C LYS A 131 6.22 13.85 -14.21
N LEU A 132 5.83 13.07 -13.21
CA LEU A 132 6.67 12.00 -12.69
C LEU A 132 6.73 10.81 -13.67
N PRO A 133 7.89 10.15 -13.83
CA PRO A 133 8.02 8.94 -14.64
C PRO A 133 7.46 7.70 -13.91
N LEU A 134 6.20 7.80 -13.47
CA LEU A 134 5.50 6.83 -12.65
C LEU A 134 4.15 6.49 -13.31
N THR A 135 3.84 5.20 -13.42
CA THR A 135 2.54 4.74 -13.94
C THR A 135 1.77 3.96 -12.88
N ILE A 136 0.46 4.21 -12.78
CA ILE A 136 -0.45 3.39 -11.98
C ILE A 136 -0.92 2.22 -12.84
N VAL A 137 -0.57 0.99 -12.45
CA VAL A 137 -1.05 -0.24 -13.10
C VAL A 137 -2.15 -0.84 -12.23
N LEU A 138 -3.36 -0.95 -12.79
CA LEU A 138 -4.49 -1.58 -12.14
C LEU A 138 -4.61 -3.04 -12.59
N ALA A 139 -4.56 -3.95 -11.63
CA ALA A 139 -4.81 -5.36 -11.83
C ALA A 139 -6.25 -5.71 -11.43
N LYS A 140 -6.95 -6.42 -12.31
CA LYS A 140 -8.26 -7.03 -12.03
C LYS A 140 -8.27 -8.50 -12.44
N PRO A 141 -8.92 -9.38 -11.67
CA PRO A 141 -9.17 -10.74 -12.10
C PRO A 141 -10.01 -10.71 -13.38
N GLY A 142 -9.72 -11.62 -14.32
CA GLY A 142 -10.59 -11.82 -15.48
C GLY A 142 -11.95 -12.39 -15.02
N ILE A 143 -12.99 -12.21 -15.82
CA ILE A 143 -14.36 -12.60 -15.44
C ILE A 143 -14.47 -14.06 -14.98
N THR A 144 -13.76 -14.98 -15.62
CA THR A 144 -13.78 -16.41 -15.25
C THR A 144 -13.04 -16.73 -13.95
N SER A 145 -12.09 -15.88 -13.57
CA SER A 145 -11.30 -16.00 -12.34
C SER A 145 -11.80 -15.12 -11.19
N SER A 146 -12.71 -14.18 -11.49
CA SER A 146 -13.30 -13.30 -10.48
C SER A 146 -14.19 -14.10 -9.54
N TRP A 147 -14.40 -13.57 -8.34
CA TRP A 147 -15.32 -14.19 -7.39
C TRP A 147 -16.70 -14.40 -8.03
N THR A 148 -17.29 -13.36 -8.62
CA THR A 148 -18.61 -13.41 -9.25
C THR A 148 -18.69 -14.47 -10.34
N GLY A 149 -17.72 -14.49 -11.28
CA GLY A 149 -17.77 -15.47 -12.36
C GLY A 149 -17.55 -16.89 -11.87
N ARG A 150 -16.70 -17.11 -10.87
CA ARG A 150 -16.47 -18.46 -10.33
C ARG A 150 -17.68 -19.00 -9.58
N ILE A 151 -18.29 -18.18 -8.72
CA ILE A 151 -19.43 -18.59 -7.91
C ILE A 151 -20.68 -18.77 -8.77
N LEU A 152 -21.03 -17.78 -9.60
CA LEU A 152 -22.27 -17.82 -10.39
C LEU A 152 -22.26 -18.86 -11.51
N THR A 153 -21.09 -19.29 -11.97
CA THR A 153 -20.98 -20.35 -13.01
C THR A 153 -20.72 -21.74 -12.42
N GLY A 154 -20.72 -21.90 -11.10
CA GLY A 154 -20.46 -23.19 -10.44
C GLY A 154 -19.02 -23.70 -10.59
N ARG A 155 -18.09 -22.85 -11.04
CA ARG A 155 -16.68 -23.20 -11.25
C ARG A 155 -15.84 -23.18 -9.97
N GLY A 156 -16.41 -22.71 -8.87
CA GLY A 156 -15.75 -22.71 -7.57
C GLY A 156 -16.71 -22.44 -6.43
N LEU A 157 -16.31 -22.87 -5.24
CA LEU A 157 -17.01 -22.57 -3.99
C LEU A 157 -16.35 -21.34 -3.32
N PRO A 158 -17.11 -20.59 -2.51
CA PRO A 158 -16.53 -19.50 -1.73
C PRO A 158 -15.49 -20.08 -0.76
N THR A 159 -14.33 -19.45 -0.69
CA THR A 159 -13.26 -19.85 0.21
C THR A 159 -13.40 -19.12 1.53
N PHE A 160 -13.54 -19.86 2.63
CA PHE A 160 -13.66 -19.31 3.98
C PHE A 160 -12.29 -18.98 4.60
N ALA A 161 -12.29 -18.10 5.61
CA ALA A 161 -11.07 -17.58 6.24
C ALA A 161 -10.18 -18.66 6.90
N ASN A 162 -10.77 -19.79 7.27
CA ASN A 162 -10.10 -20.95 7.87
C ASN A 162 -9.64 -22.00 6.84
N SER A 163 -9.88 -21.78 5.54
CA SER A 163 -9.48 -22.72 4.51
C SER A 163 -7.96 -22.76 4.34
N SER A 164 -7.40 -23.96 4.28
CA SER A 164 -6.00 -24.18 3.90
C SER A 164 -5.75 -23.80 2.43
N VAL A 165 -6.80 -23.83 1.60
CA VAL A 165 -6.74 -23.48 0.18
C VAL A 165 -6.92 -21.98 0.03
N ARG A 166 -5.82 -21.24 -0.14
CA ARG A 166 -5.83 -19.78 -0.30
C ARG A 166 -6.19 -19.32 -1.72
N GLN A 167 -7.29 -19.82 -2.26
CA GLN A 167 -7.61 -19.65 -3.67
C GLN A 167 -7.89 -18.19 -4.04
N CYS A 168 -8.61 -17.45 -3.19
CA CYS A 168 -8.85 -16.01 -3.40
C CYS A 168 -7.54 -15.21 -3.49
N SER A 169 -6.55 -15.52 -2.63
CA SER A 169 -5.25 -14.85 -2.66
C SER A 169 -4.47 -15.16 -3.94
N ASN A 170 -4.53 -16.40 -4.41
CA ASN A 170 -3.84 -16.80 -5.64
C ASN A 170 -4.51 -16.20 -6.88
N ASP A 171 -5.81 -16.40 -7.06
CA ASP A 171 -6.51 -16.02 -8.29
C ASP A 171 -6.77 -14.52 -8.37
N LEU A 172 -7.32 -13.94 -7.30
CA LEU A 172 -7.77 -12.55 -7.32
C LEU A 172 -6.63 -11.56 -7.11
N LYS A 173 -5.62 -11.93 -6.30
CA LYS A 173 -4.47 -11.05 -6.01
C LYS A 173 -3.24 -11.41 -6.85
N ILE A 174 -2.64 -12.58 -6.62
CA ILE A 174 -1.32 -12.91 -7.21
C ILE A 174 -1.38 -13.04 -8.73
N ASN A 175 -2.32 -13.82 -9.26
CA ASN A 175 -2.43 -14.09 -10.70
C ASN A 175 -2.85 -12.83 -11.47
N ALA A 176 -3.80 -12.06 -10.94
CA ALA A 176 -4.20 -10.78 -11.51
C ALA A 176 -3.03 -9.79 -11.56
N ALA A 177 -2.30 -9.64 -10.45
CA ALA A 177 -1.11 -8.80 -10.36
C ALA A 177 -0.03 -9.22 -11.37
N GLN A 178 0.27 -10.51 -11.45
CA GLN A 178 1.29 -11.03 -12.38
C GLN A 178 0.90 -10.79 -13.85
N ARG A 179 -0.38 -10.98 -14.20
CA ARG A 179 -0.90 -10.68 -15.55
C ARG A 179 -0.72 -9.20 -15.90
N ALA A 180 -1.17 -8.31 -15.03
CA ALA A 180 -1.08 -6.87 -15.25
C ALA A 180 0.38 -6.38 -15.31
N LYS A 181 1.25 -6.91 -14.44
CA LYS A 181 2.70 -6.67 -14.49
C LYS A 181 3.28 -7.11 -15.83
N ASN A 182 2.98 -8.33 -16.27
CA ASN A 182 3.52 -8.86 -17.53
C ASN A 182 3.08 -8.01 -18.72
N ALA A 183 1.80 -7.65 -18.79
CA ALA A 183 1.25 -6.77 -19.82
C ALA A 183 1.92 -5.39 -19.80
N PHE A 184 2.16 -4.80 -18.62
CA PHE A 184 2.84 -3.52 -18.51
C PHE A 184 4.30 -3.57 -18.96
N LEU A 185 5.00 -4.69 -18.72
CA LEU A 185 6.42 -4.85 -19.04
C LEU A 185 6.68 -5.31 -20.49
N GLU A 186 5.64 -5.77 -21.18
CA GLU A 186 5.71 -6.21 -22.58
C GLU A 186 6.27 -5.09 -23.47
N GLY A 187 7.22 -5.42 -24.34
CA GLY A 187 7.89 -4.45 -25.23
C GLY A 187 8.90 -3.51 -24.58
N LYS A 188 8.96 -3.37 -23.25
CA LYS A 188 9.79 -2.34 -22.57
C LYS A 188 11.26 -2.71 -22.32
N ARG A 189 11.68 -3.93 -22.61
CA ARG A 189 13.07 -4.45 -22.37
C ARG A 189 13.57 -4.23 -20.92
N LEU A 190 12.67 -4.39 -19.95
CA LEU A 190 12.94 -4.22 -18.51
C LEU A 190 13.17 -5.55 -17.76
N LYS A 191 13.17 -6.68 -18.47
CA LYS A 191 13.32 -8.02 -17.88
C LYS A 191 14.61 -8.09 -17.04
N GLY A 192 14.50 -8.54 -15.79
CA GLY A 192 15.61 -8.63 -14.84
C GLY A 192 16.06 -7.30 -14.22
N ARG A 193 15.49 -6.16 -14.62
CA ARG A 193 15.80 -4.82 -14.09
C ARG A 193 14.68 -4.18 -13.28
N VAL A 194 13.64 -4.94 -12.95
CA VAL A 194 12.55 -4.48 -12.09
C VAL A 194 12.86 -4.82 -10.64
N CYS A 195 12.84 -3.81 -9.77
CA CYS A 195 12.98 -3.96 -8.33
C CYS A 195 11.60 -3.89 -7.66
N LEU A 196 11.16 -4.99 -7.04
CA LEU A 196 9.95 -5.02 -6.23
C LEU A 196 10.24 -4.46 -4.84
N MET A 197 9.63 -3.32 -4.53
CA MET A 197 9.63 -2.74 -3.19
C MET A 197 8.49 -3.33 -2.37
N LEU A 198 8.79 -3.72 -1.13
CA LEU A 198 7.85 -4.38 -0.23
C LEU A 198 7.73 -3.62 1.09
N GLY A 199 6.49 -3.37 1.50
CA GLY A 199 6.16 -2.75 2.79
C GLY A 199 6.17 -3.73 3.97
N SER A 200 6.83 -4.88 3.85
CA SER A 200 6.84 -5.90 4.90
C SER A 200 7.88 -5.57 5.98
N ARG A 201 7.51 -5.76 7.25
CA ARG A 201 8.32 -5.41 8.42
C ARG A 201 8.59 -6.63 9.28
N ASP A 202 9.76 -6.67 9.93
CA ASP A 202 10.11 -7.76 10.83
C ASP A 202 9.19 -7.76 12.07
N ALA A 203 8.84 -6.56 12.56
CA ALA A 203 7.93 -6.37 13.69
C ALA A 203 6.44 -6.61 13.37
N GLU A 204 6.08 -7.00 12.15
CA GLU A 204 4.67 -7.32 11.80
C GLU A 204 4.23 -8.67 12.40
N SER A 205 5.09 -9.70 12.32
CA SER A 205 4.89 -10.99 12.98
C SER A 205 6.14 -11.87 12.85
N SER A 206 6.26 -12.90 13.70
CA SER A 206 7.31 -13.93 13.59
C SER A 206 7.32 -14.62 12.22
N THR A 207 6.14 -14.86 11.64
CA THR A 207 6.00 -15.45 10.30
C THR A 207 6.52 -14.50 9.22
N ARG A 208 6.23 -13.20 9.33
CA ARG A 208 6.75 -12.19 8.39
C ARG A 208 8.26 -12.05 8.47
N ALA A 209 8.81 -11.92 9.67
CA ALA A 209 10.26 -11.89 9.90
C ALA A 209 10.94 -13.14 9.31
N GLY A 210 10.40 -14.33 9.57
CA GLY A 210 10.91 -15.58 8.99
C GLY A 210 10.87 -15.60 7.46
N ASN A 211 9.83 -15.05 6.84
CA ASN A 211 9.71 -14.97 5.38
C ASN A 211 10.69 -13.96 4.78
N ILE A 212 10.86 -12.79 5.40
CA ILE A 212 11.84 -11.77 4.99
C ILE A 212 13.26 -12.36 5.08
N ALA A 213 13.57 -13.06 6.19
CA ALA A 213 14.85 -13.72 6.39
C ALA A 213 15.12 -14.80 5.33
N LYS A 214 14.14 -15.67 5.02
CA LYS A 214 14.24 -16.66 3.92
C LYS A 214 14.51 -16.01 2.57
N LYS A 215 13.94 -14.82 2.33
CA LYS A 215 14.18 -14.03 1.11
C LYS A 215 15.48 -13.23 1.18
N LYS A 216 16.23 -13.29 2.27
CA LYS A 216 17.42 -12.46 2.53
C LYS A 216 17.11 -10.96 2.35
N GLY A 217 15.91 -10.54 2.73
CA GLY A 217 15.40 -9.19 2.54
C GLY A 217 16.24 -8.15 3.29
N ARG A 218 16.56 -7.05 2.60
CA ARG A 218 17.39 -5.95 3.09
C ARG A 218 16.65 -4.62 2.97
N ALA A 219 16.90 -3.74 3.94
CA ALA A 219 16.33 -2.39 3.96
C ALA A 219 17.15 -1.38 3.15
N ASP A 220 18.47 -1.62 3.09
CA ASP A 220 19.48 -0.69 2.61
C ASP A 220 19.89 -0.92 1.15
N THR A 221 19.72 -2.13 0.62
CA THR A 221 20.23 -2.49 -0.71
C THR A 221 19.33 -3.50 -1.41
N VAL A 222 19.22 -3.36 -2.74
CA VAL A 222 18.46 -4.28 -3.58
C VAL A 222 19.09 -5.66 -3.59
N VAL A 223 18.31 -6.66 -3.21
CA VAL A 223 18.68 -8.07 -3.27
C VAL A 223 18.36 -8.60 -4.66
N LYS A 224 19.39 -8.86 -5.47
CA LYS A 224 19.21 -9.44 -6.81
C LYS A 224 18.61 -10.85 -6.73
N LYS A 225 17.61 -11.10 -7.56
CA LYS A 225 16.92 -12.37 -7.78
C LYS A 225 17.03 -12.76 -9.26
N ARG A 226 16.62 -13.99 -9.60
CA ARG A 226 16.63 -14.49 -10.98
C ARG A 226 15.86 -13.58 -11.95
N ASP A 227 14.71 -13.08 -11.53
CA ASP A 227 13.76 -12.35 -12.40
C ASP A 227 13.65 -10.85 -12.07
N GLY A 228 14.57 -10.30 -11.27
CA GLY A 228 14.55 -8.89 -10.85
C GLY A 228 15.31 -8.64 -9.54
N GLY A 229 14.89 -7.63 -8.78
CA GLY A 229 15.42 -7.33 -7.45
C GLY A 229 14.29 -7.18 -6.43
N GLU A 230 14.63 -7.28 -5.15
CA GLU A 230 13.72 -7.01 -4.03
C GLU A 230 14.35 -6.01 -3.07
N LEU A 231 13.57 -5.06 -2.55
CA LEU A 231 13.98 -4.09 -1.54
C LEU A 231 12.89 -3.96 -0.48
N TYR A 232 13.28 -3.85 0.79
CA TYR A 232 12.36 -3.77 1.93
C TYR A 232 12.61 -2.49 2.76
N PRO A 233 12.34 -1.28 2.22
CA PRO A 233 12.79 -0.02 2.85
C PRO A 233 12.30 0.15 4.29
N VAL A 234 11.09 -0.35 4.59
CA VAL A 234 10.48 -0.25 5.92
C VAL A 234 10.72 -1.47 6.81
N LYS A 235 11.60 -2.41 6.43
CA LYS A 235 11.81 -3.69 7.14
C LYS A 235 11.95 -3.54 8.66
N ASN A 236 12.73 -2.54 9.09
CA ASN A 236 13.10 -2.33 10.48
C ASN A 236 12.14 -1.39 11.23
N TRP A 237 11.06 -0.94 10.58
CA TRP A 237 10.11 0.01 11.17
C TRP A 237 9.13 -0.71 12.12
N LEU A 238 8.77 -0.03 13.21
CA LEU A 238 7.68 -0.43 14.08
C LEU A 238 6.34 0.12 13.58
N ALA A 239 5.24 -0.40 14.12
CA ALA A 239 3.90 0.09 13.74
C ALA A 239 3.70 1.55 14.15
N THR A 240 4.29 1.96 15.27
CA THR A 240 4.31 3.35 15.74
C THR A 240 5.03 4.27 14.76
N ASP A 241 6.19 3.86 14.23
CA ASP A 241 6.96 4.65 13.26
C ASP A 241 6.17 4.85 11.95
N VAL A 242 5.45 3.81 11.52
CA VAL A 242 4.57 3.87 10.34
C VAL A 242 3.48 4.92 10.53
N TRP A 243 2.80 4.92 11.68
CA TRP A 243 1.73 5.88 11.94
C TRP A 243 2.24 7.29 12.16
N GLU A 244 3.30 7.46 12.94
CA GLU A 244 3.92 8.76 13.16
C GLU A 244 4.38 9.39 11.84
N PHE A 245 4.97 8.58 10.95
CA PHE A 245 5.32 9.02 9.60
C PHE A 245 4.10 9.41 8.76
N LEU A 246 3.07 8.57 8.69
CA LEU A 246 1.87 8.84 7.89
C LEU A 246 1.14 10.10 8.37
N LEU A 247 1.02 10.28 9.69
CA LEU A 247 0.39 11.45 10.29
C LEU A 247 1.24 12.71 10.21
N SER A 248 2.55 12.57 9.97
CA SER A 248 3.46 13.68 9.67
C SER A 248 3.40 14.12 8.20
N CYS A 249 2.78 13.32 7.31
CA CYS A 249 2.68 13.59 5.88
C CYS A 249 1.34 14.25 5.51
N GLY A 250 1.40 15.40 4.84
CA GLY A 250 0.22 16.10 4.31
C GLY A 250 0.58 17.28 3.42
N THR A 251 -0.38 17.90 2.75
CA THR A 251 -0.13 19.11 1.93
C THR A 251 -0.14 20.39 2.76
N GLY A 252 -0.94 20.45 3.83
CA GLY A 252 -1.08 21.63 4.69
C GLY A 252 0.18 21.99 5.50
N PRO A 253 0.32 23.24 5.97
CA PRO A 253 1.50 23.73 6.69
C PRO A 253 1.72 23.08 8.06
N GLN A 254 0.68 22.49 8.65
CA GLN A 254 0.76 21.75 9.92
C GLN A 254 1.55 20.43 9.80
N TYR A 255 1.71 19.91 8.59
CA TYR A 255 2.43 18.66 8.34
C TYR A 255 3.87 18.94 7.94
N PRO A 256 4.87 18.44 8.71
CA PRO A 256 6.27 18.69 8.41
C PRO A 256 6.74 17.99 7.13
N LEU A 257 6.11 16.87 6.74
CA LEU A 257 6.52 16.09 5.57
C LEU A 257 5.56 16.27 4.40
N PRO A 258 6.06 16.24 3.14
CA PRO A 258 5.23 16.35 1.95
C PRO A 258 4.38 15.09 1.72
N SER A 259 3.28 15.28 1.00
CA SER A 259 2.35 14.22 0.64
C SER A 259 1.62 14.60 -0.63
N TYR A 260 1.22 13.60 -1.43
CA TYR A 260 0.28 13.78 -2.54
C TYR A 260 -1.19 13.86 -2.06
N LEU A 261 -1.43 13.52 -0.78
CA LEU A 261 -2.71 13.61 -0.09
C LEU A 261 -2.71 14.80 0.88
N GLU A 262 -3.89 15.38 1.12
CA GLU A 262 -4.05 16.44 2.13
C GLU A 262 -3.58 16.00 3.52
N ASN A 263 -3.95 14.77 3.91
CA ASN A 263 -3.55 14.09 5.13
C ASN A 263 -3.85 12.58 5.03
N ASN A 264 -3.45 11.81 6.04
CA ASN A 264 -3.68 10.36 6.12
C ASN A 264 -4.78 9.97 7.15
N ASN A 265 -5.60 10.91 7.61
CA ASN A 265 -6.54 10.70 8.72
C ASN A 265 -7.62 9.66 8.39
N GLU A 266 -8.15 9.65 7.17
CA GLU A 266 -9.14 8.63 6.75
C GLU A 266 -8.56 7.21 6.84
N THR A 267 -7.26 7.05 6.56
CA THR A 267 -6.59 5.76 6.73
C THR A 267 -6.47 5.41 8.21
N ALA A 268 -6.08 6.37 9.04
CA ALA A 268 -5.98 6.18 10.49
C ALA A 268 -7.32 5.78 11.12
N GLU A 269 -8.40 6.47 10.75
CA GLU A 269 -9.76 6.20 11.24
C GLU A 269 -10.24 4.81 10.84
N MET A 270 -10.02 4.42 9.58
CA MET A 270 -10.35 3.09 9.09
C MET A 270 -9.60 2.00 9.87
N TYR A 271 -8.30 2.19 10.15
CA TYR A 271 -7.53 1.23 10.96
C TYR A 271 -7.96 1.20 12.44
N ARG A 272 -8.32 2.34 13.03
CA ARG A 272 -8.89 2.36 14.39
C ARG A 272 -10.19 1.58 14.45
N ALA A 273 -11.09 1.81 13.51
CA ALA A 273 -12.37 1.12 13.44
C ALA A 273 -12.17 -0.40 13.21
N ALA A 274 -11.25 -0.78 12.33
CA ALA A 274 -11.05 -2.17 11.93
C ALA A 274 -10.26 -3.01 12.95
N THR A 275 -9.16 -2.49 13.48
CA THR A 275 -8.19 -3.25 14.27
C THR A 275 -7.95 -2.69 15.67
N GLY A 276 -8.53 -1.54 16.02
CA GLY A 276 -8.29 -0.88 17.31
C GLY A 276 -6.84 -0.42 17.49
N GLU A 277 -6.10 -0.21 16.39
CA GLU A 277 -4.73 0.31 16.47
C GLU A 277 -4.73 1.71 17.12
N CYS A 278 -3.84 1.95 18.08
CA CYS A 278 -3.63 3.26 18.69
C CYS A 278 -2.90 4.17 17.70
N VAL A 279 -3.64 4.85 16.82
CA VAL A 279 -3.06 5.72 15.79
C VAL A 279 -2.74 7.12 16.30
N TRP A 280 -3.40 7.59 17.37
CA TRP A 280 -3.19 8.89 18.00
C TRP A 280 -2.35 8.70 19.26
N THR A 281 -1.30 9.50 19.42
CA THR A 281 -0.40 9.44 20.58
C THR A 281 -1.15 9.66 21.90
N ALA A 282 -1.07 8.64 22.76
CA ALA A 282 -1.10 8.57 24.23
C ALA A 282 -2.02 9.45 25.14
N THR A 283 -2.89 10.34 24.67
CA THR A 283 -3.76 11.13 25.58
C THR A 283 -5.22 10.73 25.64
N ASP A 284 -5.77 10.02 24.64
CA ASP A 284 -7.14 9.52 24.71
C ASP A 284 -7.17 8.01 24.98
N LYS A 285 -7.04 7.65 26.26
CA LYS A 285 -7.48 6.33 26.75
C LYS A 285 -9.01 6.27 26.76
N ARG A 286 -9.66 6.32 25.59
CA ARG A 286 -11.02 5.79 25.47
C ARG A 286 -10.92 4.28 25.30
N ARG A 287 -11.24 3.59 26.39
CA ARG A 287 -11.41 2.13 26.47
C ARG A 287 -12.31 1.63 25.33
N ASN A 288 -11.82 0.61 24.63
CA ASN A 288 -12.59 -0.45 23.98
C ASN A 288 -13.86 -0.04 23.21
N GLU A 289 -13.68 0.44 21.98
CA GLU A 289 -14.69 0.31 20.91
C GLU A 289 -14.17 -0.61 19.80
N ALA A 290 -13.49 -1.70 20.16
CA ALA A 290 -13.04 -2.71 19.20
C ALA A 290 -14.23 -3.56 18.72
N CYS A 291 -15.05 -3.01 17.82
CA CYS A 291 -15.92 -3.82 16.98
C CYS A 291 -15.08 -4.23 15.76
N GLY A 292 -14.34 -5.33 15.90
CA GLY A 292 -13.29 -5.73 14.96
C GLY A 292 -13.83 -6.19 13.61
N ALA A 293 -14.12 -5.25 12.71
CA ALA A 293 -14.27 -5.52 11.29
C ALA A 293 -12.88 -5.60 10.66
N ARG A 294 -12.32 -6.80 10.54
CA ARG A 294 -11.06 -7.01 9.81
C ARG A 294 -11.19 -6.43 8.39
N PHE A 295 -10.06 -6.05 7.77
CA PHE A 295 -9.93 -5.66 6.34
C PHE A 295 -10.26 -6.81 5.35
N GLY A 296 -11.27 -7.63 5.67
CA GLY A 296 -11.70 -8.78 4.91
C GLY A 296 -12.59 -8.40 3.73
N CYS A 297 -12.84 -9.40 2.88
CA CYS A 297 -13.69 -9.27 1.72
C CYS A 297 -15.18 -9.15 2.12
N SER A 298 -15.94 -8.27 1.46
CA SER A 298 -17.37 -8.00 1.79
C SER A 298 -18.25 -9.24 1.73
N PHE A 299 -17.93 -10.16 0.83
CA PHE A 299 -18.71 -11.38 0.61
C PHE A 299 -18.45 -12.47 1.65
N THR A 300 -17.37 -12.39 2.43
CA THR A 300 -17.14 -13.30 3.55
C THR A 300 -18.19 -13.09 4.65
N LEU A 301 -18.70 -11.85 4.79
CA LEU A 301 -19.77 -11.52 5.75
C LEU A 301 -21.16 -12.01 5.29
N VAL A 302 -21.44 -11.95 3.98
CA VAL A 302 -22.76 -12.30 3.42
C VAL A 302 -23.05 -13.81 3.53
N PHE A 303 -22.04 -14.67 3.38
CA PHE A 303 -22.24 -16.12 3.49
C PHE A 303 -22.40 -16.61 4.94
N MET A 304 -21.78 -15.95 5.92
CA MET A 304 -21.96 -16.30 7.34
C MET A 304 -23.40 -16.03 7.82
N TYR A 305 -24.05 -15.01 7.27
CA TYR A 305 -25.45 -14.67 7.57
C TYR A 305 -26.46 -15.64 6.94
N LEU A 306 -26.09 -16.31 5.84
CA LEU A 306 -26.93 -17.31 5.17
C LEU A 306 -26.90 -18.67 5.90
N GLU A 307 -25.78 -19.06 6.51
CA GLU A 307 -25.69 -20.30 7.31
C GLU A 307 -26.43 -20.21 8.66
N LEU A 308 -26.45 -19.05 9.31
CA LEU A 308 -27.16 -18.87 10.60
C LEU A 308 -28.70 -18.86 10.48
N ASN A 309 -29.26 -18.64 9.28
CA ASN A 309 -30.71 -18.66 9.02
C ASN A 309 -31.18 -19.86 8.19
N SER A 310 -30.34 -20.89 8.03
CA SER A 310 -30.61 -22.06 7.17
C SER A 310 -31.75 -22.98 7.65
N THR A 311 -32.52 -22.61 8.68
CA THR A 311 -33.81 -23.26 9.01
C THR A 311 -35.04 -22.56 8.42
N PHE A 312 -34.92 -21.37 7.81
CA PHE A 312 -36.05 -20.67 7.20
C PHE A 312 -35.65 -19.97 5.91
N LEU A 313 -35.88 -20.67 4.78
CA LEU A 313 -36.38 -20.17 3.48
C LEU A 313 -35.83 -21.02 2.32
N PHE A 314 -36.37 -22.23 2.19
CA PHE A 314 -36.81 -22.67 0.87
C PHE A 314 -38.03 -21.80 0.52
N LEU A 315 -37.86 -20.88 -0.43
CA LEU A 315 -38.84 -20.10 -1.22
C LEU A 315 -38.52 -18.60 -1.26
N GLU A 316 -38.50 -18.10 -2.49
CA GLU A 316 -38.39 -16.71 -2.95
C GLU A 316 -36.98 -16.06 -2.97
N PHE A 317 -36.30 -16.28 -4.10
CA PHE A 317 -35.33 -15.34 -4.65
C PHE A 317 -36.00 -13.99 -4.95
N LYS A 318 -35.82 -12.99 -4.09
CA LYS A 318 -35.92 -11.57 -4.44
C LYS A 318 -34.71 -10.83 -3.91
N LEU A 319 -33.83 -10.48 -4.84
CA LEU A 319 -32.69 -9.60 -4.64
C LEU A 319 -33.19 -8.22 -4.20
N PHE A 320 -33.03 -7.88 -2.92
CA PHE A 320 -33.16 -6.52 -2.40
C PHE A 320 -31.84 -6.11 -1.75
N ILE A 321 -31.02 -5.38 -2.50
CA ILE A 321 -29.90 -4.60 -1.96
C ILE A 321 -30.51 -3.28 -1.50
N VAL A 322 -30.72 -3.13 -0.19
CA VAL A 322 -31.00 -1.84 0.44
C VAL A 322 -29.74 -1.41 1.17
N ILE A 323 -28.96 -0.54 0.54
CA ILE A 323 -27.92 0.26 1.19
C ILE A 323 -28.63 1.47 1.78
N GLU A 324 -29.08 1.37 3.04
CA GLU A 324 -29.47 2.54 3.82
C GLU A 324 -28.66 2.62 5.11
N ARG A 325 -28.18 3.84 5.36
CA ARG A 325 -27.34 4.26 6.49
C ARG A 325 -28.01 3.96 7.83
N TYR A 326 -27.62 2.87 8.51
CA TYR A 326 -27.76 2.75 9.97
C TYR A 326 -26.58 1.95 10.57
N PRO A 327 -26.10 2.29 11.78
CA PRO A 327 -24.92 1.70 12.37
C PRO A 327 -25.30 0.34 12.97
N PHE A 328 -25.01 -0.75 12.25
CA PHE A 328 -25.23 -2.09 12.78
C PHE A 328 -24.04 -2.55 13.63
N ASN A 329 -24.26 -2.47 14.93
CA ASN A 329 -23.42 -3.03 15.98
C ASN A 329 -23.69 -4.55 16.02
N VAL A 330 -22.78 -5.37 15.50
CA VAL A 330 -22.90 -6.84 15.54
C VAL A 330 -21.68 -7.40 16.25
N GLN A 331 -21.88 -7.75 17.52
CA GLN A 331 -20.94 -8.51 18.33
C GLN A 331 -20.58 -9.82 17.60
N GLN A 332 -19.26 -10.03 17.48
CA GLN A 332 -18.61 -11.11 16.75
C GLN A 332 -19.07 -12.51 17.22
N ALA A 333 -19.44 -13.36 16.26
CA ALA A 333 -19.30 -14.80 16.40
C ALA A 333 -17.86 -15.19 16.01
N CYS A 334 -17.24 -16.04 16.84
CA CYS A 334 -15.81 -16.40 16.89
C CYS A 334 -15.19 -16.92 15.58
#